data_AF-A0A7X0IJL3-F1
#
_entry.id   AF-A0A7X0IJL3-F1
#
_cell.length_a   1.000
_cell.length_b   1.000
_cell.length_c   1.000
_cell.angle_alpha   90.00
_cell.angle_beta   90.00
_cell.angle_gamma   90.00
#
_symmetry.space_group_name_H-M   'P 1'
#
loop_
_entity.id
_entity.type
_entity.pdbx_description
1 polymer ?
#
loop_
_entity_poly.entity_id
_entity_poly.type
_entity_poly.pdbx_seq_one_letter_code
_entity_poly.pdbx_strand_id
1 'polypeptide(L)'
;MELKGLIETAGELIDAAGVVVIVGGALTATAMFGHRLTHGAPFPATYRRYRQGLGRAILLGLEFLVAGDIVRSVAVSPTFAGVGVLAMIVLIRTFLSASLEVELEGRWPWRRARDDVPPEAV
;
A
#
# COMPACT_ATOMS: atom_id res chain seq x y z
N MET A 1 -9.91 29.28 6.48
CA MET A 1 -10.46 28.14 7.25
C MET A 1 -11.04 27.08 6.31
N GLU A 2 -11.66 27.45 5.19
CA GLU A 2 -12.21 26.48 4.21
C GLU A 2 -11.18 25.60 3.50
N LEU A 3 -10.01 26.14 3.13
CA LEU A 3 -8.99 25.36 2.40
C LEU A 3 -8.41 24.20 3.23
N LYS A 4 -8.26 24.37 4.55
CA LYS A 4 -7.72 23.32 5.43
C LYS A 4 -8.69 22.14 5.53
N GLY A 5 -9.98 22.43 5.74
CA GLY A 5 -11.02 21.40 5.77
C GLY A 5 -11.17 20.67 4.44
N LEU A 6 -10.99 21.37 3.31
CA LEU A 6 -11.00 20.75 1.99
C LEU A 6 -9.82 19.78 1.80
N ILE A 7 -8.61 20.17 2.22
CA ILE A 7 -7.41 19.33 2.10
C ILE A 7 -7.50 18.12 3.03
N GLU A 8 -7.98 18.29 4.27
CA GLU A 8 -8.20 17.18 5.21
C GLU A 8 -9.22 16.16 4.68
N THR A 9 -10.35 16.65 4.16
CA THR A 9 -11.40 15.80 3.57
C THR A 9 -10.88 15.08 2.33
N ALA A 10 -10.09 15.76 1.48
CA ALA A 10 -9.49 15.15 0.30
C ALA A 10 -8.51 14.03 0.69
N GLY A 11 -7.65 14.25 1.68
CA GLY A 11 -6.73 13.23 2.17
C GLY A 11 -7.46 12.00 2.71
N GLU A 12 -8.51 12.20 3.51
CA GLU A 12 -9.32 11.11 4.06
C GLU A 12 -10.07 10.31 2.97
N LEU A 13 -10.59 10.99 1.96
CA LEU A 13 -11.24 10.32 0.82
C LEU A 13 -10.24 9.49 -0.01
N ILE A 14 -9.02 10.00 -0.19
CA ILE A 14 -7.94 9.29 -0.89
C ILE A 14 -7.52 8.06 -0.09
N ASP A 15 -7.36 8.19 1.23
CA ASP A 15 -7.04 7.06 2.11
C ASP A 15 -8.14 6.00 2.07
N ALA A 16 -9.41 6.42 2.18
CA ALA A 16 -10.56 5.54 2.09
C ALA A 16 -10.60 4.80 0.74
N ALA A 17 -10.33 5.49 -0.37
CA ALA A 17 -10.24 4.86 -1.68
C ALA A 17 -9.13 3.79 -1.73
N GLY A 18 -7.96 4.08 -1.16
CA GLY A 18 -6.86 3.12 -1.05
C GLY A 18 -7.27 1.86 -0.27
N VAL A 19 -7.88 2.02 0.90
CA VAL A 19 -8.39 0.89 1.70
C VAL A 19 -9.42 0.08 0.93
N VAL A 20 -10.37 0.75 0.26
CA VAL A 20 -11.41 0.09 -0.54
C VAL A 20 -10.80 -0.73 -1.68
N VAL A 21 -9.76 -0.22 -2.36
CA VAL A 21 -9.06 -0.95 -3.42
C VAL A 21 -8.35 -2.20 -2.88
N ILE A 22 -7.68 -2.09 -1.74
CA ILE A 22 -6.99 -3.24 -1.09
C ILE A 22 -8.00 -4.30 -0.71
N VAL A 23 -9.02 -3.91 0.07
CA VAL A 23 -10.02 -4.83 0.60
C VAL A 23 -10.84 -5.44 -0.55
N GLY A 24 -11.33 -4.61 -1.47
CA GLY A 24 -12.09 -5.05 -2.64
C GLY A 24 -11.29 -6.00 -3.53
N GLY A 25 -10.03 -5.68 -3.82
CA GLY A 25 -9.16 -6.54 -4.60
C GLY A 25 -8.83 -7.85 -3.90
N ALA A 26 -8.59 -7.84 -2.59
CA ALA A 26 -8.36 -9.04 -1.79
C ALA A 26 -9.60 -9.94 -1.75
N LEU A 27 -10.79 -9.38 -1.51
CA LEU A 27 -12.05 -10.12 -1.52
C LEU A 27 -12.33 -10.75 -2.88
N THR A 28 -12.15 -9.98 -3.96
CA THR A 28 -12.37 -10.46 -5.32
C THR A 28 -11.39 -11.59 -5.68
N ALA A 29 -10.11 -11.41 -5.36
CA ALA A 29 -9.09 -12.43 -5.59
C ALA A 29 -9.41 -13.72 -4.80
N THR A 30 -9.84 -13.59 -3.54
CA THR A 30 -10.18 -14.71 -2.66
C THR A 30 -11.42 -15.46 -3.16
N ALA A 31 -12.47 -14.74 -3.55
CA ALA A 31 -13.68 -15.33 -4.11
C ALA A 31 -13.38 -16.10 -5.41
N MET A 32 -12.58 -15.52 -6.31
CA MET A 32 -12.16 -16.18 -7.54
C MET A 32 -11.27 -17.40 -7.28
N PHE A 33 -10.41 -17.35 -6.27
CA PHE A 33 -9.58 -18.49 -5.86
C PHE A 33 -10.45 -19.65 -5.38
N GLY A 34 -11.38 -19.39 -4.45
CA GLY A 34 -12.31 -20.39 -3.93
C GLY A 34 -13.18 -21.00 -5.03
N HIS A 35 -13.76 -20.17 -5.89
CA HIS A 35 -14.58 -20.63 -7.02
C HIS A 35 -13.80 -21.55 -7.98
N ARG A 36 -12.54 -21.24 -8.27
CA ARG A 36 -11.71 -22.08 -9.16
C ARG A 36 -11.30 -23.39 -8.51
N LEU A 37 -11.07 -23.38 -7.20
CA LEU A 37 -10.75 -24.59 -6.45
C LEU A 37 -11.94 -25.56 -6.42
N THR A 38 -13.16 -25.05 -6.22
CA THR A 38 -14.38 -25.88 -6.23
C THR A 38 -14.71 -26.43 -7.63
N HIS A 39 -14.23 -25.79 -8.69
CA HIS A 39 -14.36 -26.26 -10.08
C HIS A 39 -13.19 -27.13 -10.57
N GLY A 40 -12.35 -27.64 -9.65
CA GLY A 40 -11.31 -28.62 -9.96
C GLY A 40 -10.06 -28.05 -10.65
N ALA A 41 -9.84 -26.73 -10.60
CA ALA A 41 -8.64 -26.13 -11.18
C ALA A 41 -7.37 -26.55 -10.41
N PRO A 42 -6.23 -26.77 -11.10
CA PRO A 42 -4.99 -27.13 -10.43
C PRO A 42 -4.54 -26.05 -9.45
N PHE A 43 -4.27 -26.46 -8.20
CA PHE A 43 -3.91 -25.58 -7.09
C PHE A 43 -2.73 -24.65 -7.41
N PRO A 44 -1.61 -25.10 -8.01
CA PRO A 44 -0.45 -24.23 -8.25
C PRO A 44 -0.75 -23.05 -9.17
N ALA A 45 -1.51 -23.29 -10.25
CA ALA A 45 -1.90 -22.27 -11.21
C ALA A 45 -2.89 -21.26 -10.60
N THR A 46 -3.82 -21.75 -9.77
CA THR A 46 -4.84 -20.93 -9.10
C THR A 46 -4.21 -20.06 -8.02
N TYR A 47 -3.29 -20.62 -7.23
CA TYR A 47 -2.53 -19.89 -6.21
C TYR A 47 -1.66 -18.79 -6.80
N ARG A 48 -0.95 -19.05 -7.91
CA ARG A 48 -0.12 -18.03 -8.57
C ARG A 48 -0.96 -16.84 -9.06
N ARG A 49 -2.15 -17.09 -9.62
CA ARG A 49 -3.08 -16.02 -10.03
C ARG A 49 -3.67 -15.27 -8.85
N TYR A 50 -4.01 -15.96 -7.77
CA TYR A 50 -4.47 -15.33 -6.53
C TYR A 50 -3.42 -14.36 -5.99
N ARG A 51 -2.17 -14.81 -5.86
CA ARG A 51 -1.05 -13.98 -5.39
C ARG A 51 -0.79 -12.76 -6.29
N GLN A 52 -0.89 -12.93 -7.61
CA GLN A 52 -0.78 -11.82 -8.57
C GLN A 52 -1.91 -10.79 -8.43
N GLY A 53 -3.16 -11.25 -8.25
CA GLY A 53 -4.31 -10.37 -8.05
C GLY A 53 -4.20 -9.57 -6.76
N LEU A 54 -3.88 -10.25 -5.65
CA LEU A 54 -3.63 -9.63 -4.36
C LEU A 54 -2.48 -8.61 -4.41
N GLY A 55 -1.35 -8.98 -5.01
CA GLY A 55 -0.21 -8.08 -5.12
C GLY A 55 -0.53 -6.80 -5.88
N ARG A 56 -1.28 -6.89 -6.98
CA ARG A 56 -1.71 -5.71 -7.76
C ARG A 56 -2.68 -4.82 -6.97
N ALA A 57 -3.63 -5.41 -6.25
CA ALA A 57 -4.58 -4.66 -5.42
C ALA A 57 -3.88 -3.94 -4.27
N ILE A 58 -2.91 -4.60 -3.62
CA ILE A 58 -2.11 -4.00 -2.55
C ILE A 58 -1.25 -2.86 -3.09
N LEU A 59 -0.53 -3.07 -4.20
CA LEU A 59 0.33 -2.03 -4.80
C LEU A 59 -0.48 -0.78 -5.17
N LEU A 60 -1.61 -0.96 -5.87
CA LEU A 60 -2.48 0.16 -6.24
C LEU A 60 -3.04 0.85 -4.99
N GLY A 61 -3.49 0.09 -4.00
CA GLY A 61 -3.97 0.64 -2.74
C GLY A 61 -2.90 1.45 -1.99
N LEU A 62 -1.65 0.98 -2.00
CA LEU A 62 -0.52 1.71 -1.41
C LEU A 62 -0.24 3.02 -2.14
N GLU A 63 -0.38 3.09 -3.47
CA GLU A 63 -0.25 4.35 -4.22
C GLU A 63 -1.27 5.40 -3.72
N PHE A 64 -2.53 4.99 -3.51
CA PHE A 64 -3.57 5.86 -2.94
C PHE A 64 -3.27 6.25 -1.49
N LEU A 65 -2.94 5.30 -0.63
CA LEU A 65 -2.63 5.59 0.77
C LEU A 65 -1.42 6.55 0.89
N VAL A 66 -0.41 6.42 0.01
CA VAL A 66 0.75 7.34 -0.02
C VAL A 66 0.29 8.75 -0.40
N ALA A 67 -0.58 8.88 -1.40
CA ALA A 67 -1.13 10.16 -1.80
C ALA A 67 -1.94 10.83 -0.66
N GLY A 68 -2.74 10.08 0.08
CA GLY A 68 -3.55 10.60 1.19
C GLY A 68 -2.69 11.16 2.33
N ASP A 69 -1.62 10.46 2.69
CA ASP A 69 -0.64 10.96 3.67
C ASP A 69 0.11 12.21 3.22
N ILE A 70 0.50 12.30 1.94
CA ILE A 70 1.13 13.51 1.40
C ILE A 70 0.18 14.70 1.56
N VAL A 71 -1.08 14.54 1.16
CA VAL A 71 -2.11 15.58 1.27
C VAL A 71 -2.29 16.02 2.72
N ARG A 72 -2.39 15.05 3.65
CA ARG A 72 -2.53 15.33 5.08
C ARG A 72 -1.29 16.05 5.64
N SER A 73 -0.09 15.67 5.21
CA SER A 73 1.15 16.29 5.69
C SER A 73 1.29 17.76 5.31
N VAL A 74 0.77 18.15 4.14
CA VAL A 74 0.80 19.54 3.65
C VAL A 74 -0.30 20.41 4.26
N ALA A 75 -1.40 19.80 4.73
CA ALA A 75 -2.56 20.50 5.30
C ALA A 75 -2.32 21.06 6.70
N VAL A 76 -1.49 20.39 7.51
CA VAL A 76 -1.32 20.72 8.93
C VAL A 76 -0.55 22.02 9.07
N SER A 77 -1.20 23.01 9.67
CA SER A 77 -0.56 24.28 10.01
C SER A 77 0.54 24.02 11.01
N PRO A 78 1.78 24.50 10.79
CA PRO A 78 2.91 24.17 11.63
C PRO A 78 2.71 24.74 13.05
N THR A 79 2.11 23.93 13.91
CA THR A 79 2.18 24.05 15.36
C THR A 79 2.98 22.85 15.84
N PHE A 80 3.92 23.05 16.77
CA PHE A 80 4.80 21.97 17.22
C PHE A 80 4.04 20.74 17.73
N ALA A 81 2.87 20.93 18.33
CA ALA A 81 2.01 19.83 18.78
C ALA A 81 1.36 19.05 17.61
N GLY A 82 0.81 19.74 16.61
CA GLY A 82 0.20 19.10 15.44
C GLY A 82 1.22 18.37 14.56
N VAL A 83 2.42 18.94 14.42
CA VAL A 83 3.54 18.30 13.72
C VAL A 83 4.00 17.04 14.45
N GLY A 84 4.01 17.05 15.79
CA GLY A 84 4.38 15.87 16.60
C GLY A 84 3.45 14.68 16.39
N VAL A 85 2.14 14.90 16.38
CA VAL A 85 1.15 13.83 16.13
C VAL A 85 1.24 13.31 14.69
N LEU A 86 1.35 14.22 13.72
CA LEU A 86 1.52 13.84 12.31
C LEU A 86 2.81 13.02 12.10
N ALA A 87 3.94 13.46 12.66
CA ALA A 87 5.21 12.75 12.57
C ALA A 87 5.11 11.35 13.18
N MET A 88 4.41 11.19 14.31
CA MET A 88 4.17 9.89 14.93
C MET A 88 3.35 8.96 14.01
N ILE A 89 2.28 9.46 13.40
CA ILE A 89 1.43 8.67 12.50
C ILE A 89 2.22 8.21 11.27
N VAL A 90 2.97 9.12 10.64
CA VAL A 90 3.83 8.81 9.47
C VAL A 90 4.92 7.80 9.84
N LEU A 91 5.52 7.91 11.04
CA LEU A 91 6.53 6.98 11.51
C LEU A 91 5.96 5.56 11.72
N ILE A 92 4.80 5.46 12.37
CA ILE A 92 4.08 4.20 12.56
C ILE A 92 3.76 3.58 11.20
N ARG A 93 3.23 4.38 10.26
CA ARG A 93 2.90 3.89 8.92
C ARG A 93 4.12 3.37 8.19
N THR A 94 5.20 4.15 8.17
CA THR A 94 6.44 3.77 7.49
C THR A 94 7.01 2.48 8.08
N PHE A 95 6.99 2.35 9.41
CA PHE A 95 7.46 1.15 10.10
C PHE A 95 6.60 -0.08 9.80
N LEU A 96 5.27 0.04 9.87
CA LEU A 96 4.35 -1.07 9.58
C LEU A 96 4.43 -1.50 8.11
N SER A 97 4.45 -0.54 7.18
CA SER A 97 4.61 -0.83 5.75
C SER A 97 5.93 -1.54 5.47
N ALA A 98 7.04 -1.06 6.04
CA ALA A 98 8.34 -1.69 5.87
C ALA A 98 8.42 -3.09 6.51
N SER A 99 7.84 -3.27 7.69
CA SER A 99 7.82 -4.56 8.39
C SER A 99 7.04 -5.62 7.60
N LEU A 100 5.88 -5.26 7.05
CA LEU A 100 5.05 -6.16 6.24
C LEU A 100 5.74 -6.54 4.93
N GLU A 101 6.40 -5.59 4.27
CA GLU A 101 7.13 -5.83 3.02
C GLU A 101 8.33 -6.78 3.25
N VAL A 102 9.07 -6.58 4.34
CA VAL A 102 10.16 -7.46 4.77
C VAL A 102 9.66 -8.88 5.06
N GLU A 103 8.53 -9.01 5.77
CA GLU A 103 7.95 -10.31 6.09
C GLU A 103 7.47 -11.05 4.83
N LEU A 104 6.82 -10.36 3.89
CA LEU A 104 6.29 -10.97 2.67
C LEU A 104 7.39 -11.43 1.69
N GLU A 105 8.55 -10.78 1.69
CA GLU A 105 9.58 -10.92 0.66
C GLU A 105 10.92 -11.46 1.18
N GLY A 106 11.05 -11.56 2.50
CA GLY A 106 12.26 -12.03 3.20
C GLY A 106 13.50 -11.17 2.97
N ARG A 107 13.34 -9.97 2.39
CA ARG A 107 14.42 -9.10 1.94
C ARG A 107 14.07 -7.65 2.26
N TRP A 108 15.05 -6.89 2.74
CA TRP A 108 14.87 -5.47 3.03
C TRP A 108 14.65 -4.66 1.74
N PRO A 109 13.69 -3.71 1.71
CA PRO A 109 13.33 -2.94 0.51
C PRO A 109 14.51 -2.17 -0.10
N TRP A 110 15.45 -1.68 0.71
CA TRP A 110 16.66 -0.99 0.23
C TRP A 110 17.70 -1.89 -0.45
N ARG A 111 17.51 -3.23 -0.45
CA ARG A 111 18.37 -4.14 -1.22
C ARG A 111 17.94 -4.28 -2.69
N ARG A 112 16.70 -3.91 -3.05
CA ARG A 112 16.23 -3.99 -4.45
C ARG A 112 17.02 -3.09 -5.40
N ALA A 113 17.38 -1.89 -4.94
CA ALA A 113 18.03 -0.88 -5.78
C ALA A 113 19.49 -1.21 -6.18
N ARG A 114 20.06 -2.33 -5.72
CA ARG A 114 21.45 -2.73 -6.03
C ARG A 114 21.58 -3.81 -7.10
N ASP A 115 20.46 -4.44 -7.51
CA ASP A 115 20.49 -5.54 -8.49
C ASP A 115 20.11 -5.09 -9.92
N ASP A 116 19.68 -3.83 -10.11
CA ASP A 116 19.33 -3.25 -11.42
C ASP A 116 20.52 -2.57 -12.14
N VAL A 117 21.77 -2.81 -11.70
CA VAL A 117 22.96 -2.37 -12.44
C VAL A 117 23.37 -3.50 -13.40
N PRO A 118 23.09 -3.40 -14.72
CA PRO A 118 23.57 -4.38 -15.68
C PRO A 118 25.12 -4.43 -15.64
N PRO A 119 25.73 -5.63 -15.59
CA PRO A 119 27.17 -5.78 -15.53
C PRO A 119 27.80 -5.58 -16.92
N GLU A 120 27.74 -4.36 -17.46
CA GLU A 120 28.41 -4.01 -18.72
C GLU A 120 28.95 -2.57 -18.68
N ALA A 121 30.02 -2.33 -17.90
CA ALA A 121 30.85 -1.12 -18.03
C ALA A 121 32.20 -1.24 -17.26
N VAL A 122 32.91 -2.37 -17.37
CA VAL A 122 34.34 -2.44 -17.02
C VAL A 122 35.09 -3.20 -18.10
#